data_AF-A0A1M3QB42-F1
#
_entry.id   AF-A0A1M3QB42-F1
#
_cell.length_a   1.000
_cell.length_b   1.000
_cell.length_c   1.000
_cell.angle_alpha   90.00
_cell.angle_beta   90.00
_cell.angle_gamma   90.00
#
_symmetry.space_group_name_H-M   'P 1'
#
loop_
_entity.id
_entity.type
_entity.pdbx_description
1 polymer ?
#
loop_
_entity_poly.entity_id
_entity_poly.type
_entity_poly.pdbx_seq_one_letter_code
_entity_poly.pdbx_strand_id
1 'polypeptide(L)'
;MASNIETTAGAVIPSHGNGVLQPWQPGQSGNPGGRPNAVREALRLAREASPDAMRTLIAMMTDPSEDSRARIVAATHILDRAMGKPKEPPPDDKIDAPDISSAEARARIIERIERISAGLRDMDAEHADNPNNPNNLKRPMADK
;
A
#
# COMPACT_ATOMS: atom_id res chain seq x y z
N MET A 1 15.26 -40.18 -33.36
CA MET A 1 16.38 -39.54 -34.07
C MET A 1 16.46 -38.11 -33.57
N ALA A 2 17.30 -37.83 -32.57
CA ALA A 2 17.40 -36.51 -31.97
C ALA A 2 18.07 -35.56 -32.98
N SER A 3 17.38 -34.50 -33.38
CA SER A 3 17.91 -33.46 -34.24
C SER A 3 18.92 -32.63 -33.47
N ASN A 4 20.20 -32.81 -33.79
CA ASN A 4 21.29 -31.95 -33.34
C ASN A 4 21.03 -30.53 -33.87
N ILE A 5 20.66 -29.62 -32.96
CA ILE A 5 20.56 -28.20 -33.25
C ILE A 5 22.00 -27.67 -33.17
N GLU A 6 22.60 -27.37 -34.32
CA GLU A 6 23.92 -26.76 -34.38
C GLU A 6 23.87 -25.37 -33.73
N THR A 7 24.31 -25.31 -32.48
CA THR A 7 24.52 -24.07 -31.72
C THR A 7 25.64 -23.26 -32.40
N THR A 8 25.25 -22.37 -33.31
CA THR A 8 26.16 -21.32 -33.79
C THR A 8 26.47 -20.38 -32.63
N ALA A 9 27.74 -20.38 -32.20
CA ALA A 9 28.40 -19.39 -31.34
C ALA A 9 27.54 -18.72 -30.24
N GLY A 10 27.31 -19.42 -29.12
CA GLY A 10 26.94 -18.81 -27.85
C GLY A 10 25.50 -18.31 -27.70
N ALA A 11 24.65 -18.44 -28.72
CA ALA A 11 23.26 -18.03 -28.69
C ALA A 11 22.37 -19.04 -27.91
N VAL A 12 21.57 -18.55 -26.96
CA VAL A 12 20.60 -19.36 -26.19
C VAL A 12 19.19 -19.10 -26.71
N ILE A 13 18.50 -20.17 -27.13
CA ILE A 13 17.09 -20.13 -27.56
C ILE A 13 16.22 -20.57 -26.36
N PRO A 14 15.41 -19.68 -25.76
CA PRO A 14 14.53 -20.03 -24.66
C PRO A 14 13.38 -20.93 -25.14
N SER A 15 12.93 -21.82 -24.26
CA SER A 15 11.87 -22.82 -24.54
C SER A 15 10.54 -22.22 -24.98
N HIS A 16 10.29 -20.93 -24.69
CA HIS A 16 9.08 -20.20 -25.06
C HIS A 16 9.20 -19.43 -26.40
N GLY A 17 10.17 -19.79 -27.23
CA GLY A 17 10.03 -19.78 -28.69
C GLY A 17 10.17 -18.46 -29.44
N ASN A 18 10.26 -17.30 -28.77
CA ASN A 18 10.36 -16.01 -29.47
C ASN A 18 11.58 -15.20 -28.97
N GLY A 19 12.77 -15.55 -29.44
CA GLY A 19 13.97 -14.75 -29.27
C GLY A 19 15.26 -15.56 -29.31
N VAL A 20 16.33 -14.97 -29.82
CA VAL A 20 17.70 -15.49 -29.66
C VAL A 20 18.38 -14.60 -28.63
N LEU A 21 18.65 -15.13 -27.44
CA LEU A 21 19.39 -14.39 -26.41
C LEU A 21 20.87 -14.59 -26.68
N GLN A 22 21.60 -13.50 -26.94
CA GLN A 22 23.05 -13.51 -26.87
C GLN A 22 23.48 -13.14 -25.44
N PRO A 23 24.06 -14.07 -24.67
CA PRO A 23 24.56 -13.79 -23.34
C PRO A 23 25.69 -12.75 -23.42
N TRP A 24 25.69 -11.81 -22.48
CA TRP A 24 26.78 -10.84 -22.34
C TRP A 24 28.08 -11.57 -22.00
N GLN A 25 29.21 -11.10 -22.54
CA GLN A 25 30.51 -11.66 -22.21
C GLN A 25 30.83 -11.43 -20.71
N PRO A 26 31.45 -12.39 -20.01
CA PRO A 26 31.91 -12.17 -18.64
C PRO A 26 32.77 -10.91 -18.53
N GLY A 27 32.40 -9.99 -17.65
CA GLY A 27 33.07 -8.70 -17.49
C GLY A 27 32.57 -7.58 -18.41
N GLN A 28 31.66 -7.85 -19.34
CA GLN A 28 31.02 -6.85 -20.19
C GLN A 28 29.59 -6.58 -19.75
N SER A 29 29.32 -5.36 -19.30
CA SER A 29 27.95 -4.91 -19.01
C SER A 29 27.14 -4.80 -20.30
N GLY A 30 25.90 -5.31 -20.29
CA GLY A 30 24.94 -5.08 -21.39
C GLY A 30 24.47 -3.63 -21.53
N ASN A 31 24.76 -2.80 -20.52
CA ASN A 31 24.60 -1.35 -20.58
C ASN A 31 25.90 -0.67 -20.16
N PRO A 32 26.91 -0.59 -21.05
CA PRO A 32 28.21 -0.02 -20.72
C PRO A 32 28.14 1.50 -20.47
N GLY A 33 27.18 2.20 -21.09
CA GLY A 33 26.92 3.62 -20.85
C GLY A 33 26.12 3.91 -19.57
N GLY A 34 25.64 2.86 -18.89
CA GLY A 34 24.82 2.98 -17.70
C GLY A 34 23.53 3.76 -17.93
N ARG A 35 23.00 4.38 -16.87
CA ARG A 35 21.79 5.20 -16.98
C ARG A 35 22.07 6.46 -17.82
N PRO A 36 21.25 6.77 -18.84
CA PRO A 36 21.48 7.94 -19.70
C PRO A 36 21.63 9.24 -18.91
N ASN A 37 22.55 10.11 -19.33
CA ASN A 37 22.87 11.36 -18.63
C ASN A 37 21.66 12.29 -18.47
N ALA A 38 20.80 12.39 -19.48
CA ALA A 38 19.58 13.22 -19.42
C ALA A 38 18.66 12.82 -18.25
N VAL A 39 18.56 11.52 -17.96
CA VAL A 39 17.73 11.02 -16.85
C VAL A 39 18.36 11.37 -15.50
N ARG A 40 19.70 11.37 -15.42
CA ARG A 40 20.43 11.77 -14.20
C ARG A 40 20.22 13.25 -13.91
N GLU A 41 20.25 14.08 -14.95
CA GLU A 41 20.06 15.51 -14.84
C GLU A 41 18.63 15.86 -14.44
N ALA A 42 17.63 15.24 -15.06
CA ALA A 42 16.23 15.40 -14.66
C ALA A 42 16.01 15.02 -13.19
N LEU A 43 16.63 13.93 -12.72
CA LEU A 43 16.57 13.53 -11.32
C LEU A 43 17.25 14.51 -10.38
N ARG A 44 18.37 15.11 -10.79
CA ARG A 44 19.07 16.14 -10.01
C ARG A 44 18.17 17.36 -9.82
N LEU A 45 17.62 17.89 -10.92
CA LEU A 45 16.71 19.04 -10.90
C LEU A 45 15.46 18.77 -10.06
N ALA A 46 14.85 17.59 -10.19
CA ALA A 46 13.67 17.23 -9.40
C ALA A 46 13.96 17.16 -7.90
N ARG A 47 15.13 16.64 -7.50
CA ARG A 47 15.56 16.60 -6.10
C ARG A 47 15.81 18.00 -5.55
N GLU A 48 16.45 18.86 -6.33
CA GLU A 48 16.69 20.25 -5.96
C GLU A 48 15.38 21.03 -5.77
N ALA A 49 14.38 20.77 -6.61
CA ALA A 49 13.06 21.39 -6.50
C ALA A 49 12.14 20.78 -5.42
N SER A 50 12.51 19.62 -4.85
CA SER A 50 11.65 18.88 -3.91
C SER A 50 11.24 19.69 -2.66
N PRO A 51 12.09 20.54 -2.06
CA PRO A 51 11.68 21.39 -0.94
C PRO A 51 10.58 22.39 -1.31
N ASP A 52 10.66 23.02 -2.48
CA ASP A 52 9.63 23.96 -2.96
C ASP A 52 8.34 23.25 -3.35
N ALA A 53 8.44 22.07 -3.96
CA ALA A 53 7.28 21.23 -4.23
C ALA A 53 6.56 20.86 -2.92
N MET A 54 7.29 20.53 -1.86
CA MET A 54 6.70 20.23 -0.55
C MET A 54 6.00 21.45 0.06
N ARG A 55 6.62 22.64 0.00
CA ARG A 55 5.99 23.89 0.44
C ARG A 55 4.69 24.17 -0.30
N THR A 56 4.67 23.90 -1.60
CA THR A 56 3.47 24.07 -2.45
C THR A 56 2.34 23.13 -2.03
N LEU A 57 2.65 21.84 -1.79
CA LEU A 57 1.66 20.89 -1.31
C LEU A 57 1.06 21.30 0.04
N ILE A 58 1.89 21.80 0.96
CA ILE A 58 1.41 22.29 2.26
C ILE A 58 0.47 23.49 2.05
N ALA A 59 0.85 24.46 1.23
CA ALA A 59 0.01 25.61 0.92
C ALA A 59 -1.35 25.19 0.36
N MET A 60 -1.35 24.33 -0.68
CA MET A 60 -2.57 23.78 -1.28
C MET A 60 -3.45 23.05 -0.27
N MET A 61 -2.87 22.23 0.62
CA MET A 61 -3.61 21.50 1.65
C MET A 61 -4.32 22.46 2.64
N THR A 62 -3.64 23.55 3.01
CA THR A 62 -4.11 24.53 4.00
C THR A 62 -5.04 25.60 3.44
N ASP A 63 -5.07 25.80 2.12
CA ASP A 63 -5.89 26.81 1.47
C ASP A 63 -7.37 26.39 1.50
N PRO A 64 -8.27 27.16 2.15
CA PRO A 64 -9.69 26.85 2.19
C PRO A 64 -10.43 27.14 0.87
N SER A 65 -9.81 27.88 -0.06
CA SER A 65 -10.37 28.19 -1.37
C SER A 65 -10.13 27.08 -2.41
N GLU A 66 -9.19 26.18 -2.13
CA GLU A 66 -8.87 25.04 -2.98
C GLU A 66 -9.94 23.93 -2.91
N ASP A 67 -10.09 23.19 -4.00
CA ASP A 67 -11.02 22.06 -4.04
C ASP A 67 -10.67 21.01 -2.98
N SER A 68 -11.69 20.47 -2.31
CA SER A 68 -11.52 19.45 -1.28
C SER A 68 -10.70 18.25 -1.76
N ARG A 69 -10.81 17.84 -3.04
CA ARG A 69 -10.00 16.73 -3.57
C ARG A 69 -8.53 17.12 -3.70
N ALA A 70 -8.24 18.33 -4.16
CA ALA A 70 -6.85 18.82 -4.27
C ALA A 70 -6.17 18.84 -2.89
N ARG A 71 -6.90 19.30 -1.87
CA ARG A 71 -6.44 19.31 -0.47
C ARG A 71 -6.18 17.90 0.07
N ILE A 72 -7.09 16.95 -0.20
CA ILE A 72 -6.93 15.53 0.18
C ILE A 72 -5.70 14.93 -0.51
N VAL A 73 -5.53 15.14 -1.82
CA VAL A 73 -4.39 14.62 -2.59
C VAL A 73 -3.07 15.16 -2.04
N ALA A 74 -3.00 16.46 -1.75
CA ALA A 74 -1.84 17.07 -1.14
C ALA A 74 -1.52 16.45 0.23
N ALA A 75 -2.54 16.29 1.10
CA ALA A 75 -2.38 15.65 2.40
C ALA A 75 -1.88 14.20 2.28
N THR A 76 -2.45 13.40 1.38
CA THR A 76 -2.01 12.02 1.12
C THR A 76 -0.55 11.96 0.70
N HIS A 77 -0.12 12.81 -0.24
CA HIS A 77 1.27 12.83 -0.70
C HIS A 77 2.27 13.21 0.41
N ILE A 78 1.89 14.14 1.29
CA ILE A 78 2.70 14.52 2.45
C ILE A 78 2.80 13.33 3.43
N LEU A 79 1.68 12.69 3.75
CA LEU A 79 1.64 11.56 4.69
C LEU A 79 2.40 10.34 4.16
N ASP A 80 2.27 10.01 2.88
CA ASP A 80 3.01 8.92 2.24
C ASP A 80 4.54 9.10 2.36
N ARG A 81 5.02 10.35 2.44
CA ARG A 81 6.44 10.67 2.61
C ARG A 81 6.88 10.71 4.07
N ALA A 82 6.02 11.18 4.96
CA ALA A 82 6.32 11.29 6.38
C ALA A 82 6.21 9.93 7.10
N MET A 83 5.15 9.19 6.82
CA MET A 83 4.77 7.96 7.52
C MET A 83 5.02 6.69 6.69
N GLY A 84 5.32 6.85 5.40
CA GLY A 84 5.44 5.74 4.46
C GLY A 84 4.08 5.23 3.97
N LYS A 85 4.11 4.26 3.05
CA LYS A 85 2.89 3.55 2.62
C LYS A 85 2.49 2.50 3.65
N PRO A 86 1.19 2.21 3.80
CA PRO A 86 0.73 1.07 4.58
C PRO A 86 1.45 -0.20 4.17
N LYS A 87 1.90 -0.99 5.15
CA LYS A 87 2.57 -2.26 4.89
C LYS A 87 1.58 -3.19 4.19
N GLU A 88 1.99 -3.76 3.06
CA GLU A 88 1.21 -4.81 2.41
C GLU A 88 1.05 -5.99 3.38
N PRO A 89 -0.12 -6.66 3.36
CA PRO A 89 -0.26 -7.89 4.12
C PRO A 89 0.85 -8.86 3.70
N PRO A 90 1.44 -9.62 4.65
CA PRO A 90 2.44 -10.62 4.31
C PRO A 90 1.86 -11.56 3.24
N PRO A 91 2.66 -11.94 2.22
CA PRO A 91 2.20 -12.77 1.11
C PRO A 91 1.80 -14.13 1.66
N ASP A 92 0.51 -14.41 1.77
CA ASP A 92 -0.12 -15.64 2.29
C ASP A 92 0.88 -16.57 2.99
N ASP A 93 1.48 -16.10 4.10
CA ASP A 93 1.79 -17.03 5.16
C ASP A 93 0.42 -17.61 5.42
N LYS A 94 0.22 -18.89 5.07
CA LYS A 94 -0.98 -19.62 5.45
C LYS A 94 -1.14 -19.25 6.91
N ILE A 95 -2.09 -18.36 7.19
CA ILE A 95 -2.50 -18.16 8.55
C ILE A 95 -2.89 -19.58 8.88
N ASP A 96 -2.20 -20.19 9.85
CA ASP A 96 -2.68 -21.40 10.50
C ASP A 96 -3.96 -20.98 11.21
N ALA A 97 -4.96 -20.62 10.41
CA ALA A 97 -6.27 -20.25 10.82
C ALA A 97 -6.73 -21.55 11.47
N PRO A 98 -7.07 -21.51 12.76
CA PRO A 98 -7.51 -22.70 13.45
C PRO A 98 -8.59 -23.34 12.60
N ASP A 99 -8.49 -24.64 12.34
CA ASP A 99 -9.44 -25.36 11.51
C ASP A 99 -10.87 -25.13 12.03
N ILE A 100 -11.55 -24.19 11.38
CA ILE A 100 -12.88 -23.67 11.74
C ILE A 100 -13.96 -24.73 11.45
N SER A 101 -13.56 -25.86 10.82
CA SER A 101 -14.45 -27.00 10.58
C SER A 101 -14.68 -27.84 11.83
N SER A 102 -13.79 -27.78 12.82
CA SER A 102 -13.96 -28.52 14.07
C SER A 102 -15.00 -27.84 14.99
N ALA A 103 -15.86 -28.65 15.62
CA ALA A 103 -16.83 -28.16 16.59
C ALA A 103 -16.15 -27.47 17.80
N GLU A 104 -14.96 -27.95 18.17
CA GLU A 104 -14.17 -27.39 19.25
C GLU A 104 -13.62 -25.98 18.93
N ALA A 105 -13.15 -25.74 17.70
CA ALA A 105 -12.71 -24.41 17.29
C ALA A 105 -13.86 -23.40 17.31
N ARG A 106 -15.05 -23.82 16.85
CA ARG A 106 -16.26 -22.98 16.88
C ARG A 106 -16.66 -22.61 18.31
N ALA A 107 -16.62 -23.56 19.24
CA ALA A 107 -16.92 -23.31 20.65
C ALA A 107 -15.96 -22.31 21.28
N ARG A 108 -14.65 -22.44 21.03
CA ARG A 108 -13.63 -21.50 21.53
C ARG A 108 -13.80 -20.08 20.99
N ILE A 109 -14.20 -19.95 19.72
CA ILE A 109 -14.47 -18.65 19.09
C ILE A 109 -15.70 -17.99 19.73
N ILE A 110 -16.78 -18.75 19.93
CA ILE A 110 -17.99 -18.25 20.58
C ILE A 110 -17.68 -17.75 22.00
N GLU A 111 -16.96 -18.54 22.80
CA GLU A 111 -16.53 -18.13 24.16
C GLU A 111 -15.69 -16.84 24.14
N ARG A 112 -14.76 -16.72 23.18
CA ARG A 112 -13.90 -15.53 23.04
C ARG A 112 -14.72 -14.30 22.68
N ILE A 113 -15.68 -14.43 21.76
CA ILE A 113 -16.60 -13.34 21.37
C ILE A 113 -17.47 -12.93 22.56
N GLU A 114 -18.01 -13.89 23.30
CA GLU A 114 -18.81 -13.61 24.49
C GLU A 114 -18.01 -12.83 25.54
N ARG A 115 -16.76 -13.25 25.80
CA ARG A 115 -15.86 -12.56 26.75
C ARG A 115 -15.52 -11.13 26.32
N ILE A 116 -15.26 -10.91 25.03
CA ILE A 116 -15.00 -9.57 24.49
C ILE A 116 -16.27 -8.72 24.54
N SER A 117 -17.43 -9.28 24.20
CA SER A 117 -18.71 -8.57 24.23
C SER A 117 -19.15 -8.20 25.64
N ALA A 118 -18.86 -9.04 26.63
CA ALA A 118 -19.09 -8.74 28.04
C ALA A 118 -18.22 -7.55 28.49
N GLY A 119 -16.92 -7.57 28.15
CA GLY A 119 -16.03 -6.45 28.46
C GLY A 119 -16.36 -5.14 27.73
N LEU A 120 -16.95 -5.21 26.52
CA LEU A 120 -17.43 -4.01 25.81
C LEU A 120 -18.72 -3.43 26.41
N ARG A 121 -19.64 -4.28 26.89
CA ARG A 121 -20.89 -3.83 27.53
C ARG A 121 -20.64 -3.01 28.79
N ASP A 122 -19.58 -3.31 29.52
CA ASP A 122 -19.19 -2.56 30.72
C ASP A 122 -18.61 -1.18 30.38
N MET A 123 -18.02 -0.99 29.18
CA MET A 123 -17.52 0.32 28.70
C MET A 123 -18.63 1.22 28.13
N ASP A 124 -19.63 0.64 27.45
CA ASP A 124 -20.72 1.41 26.84
C ASP A 124 -21.67 2.00 27.90
N ALA A 125 -21.75 1.38 29.09
CA ALA A 125 -22.58 1.87 30.20
C ALA A 125 -22.10 3.24 30.74
N GLU A 126 -20.80 3.56 30.66
CA GLU A 126 -20.28 4.88 31.06
C GLU A 126 -20.44 5.95 29.96
N HIS A 127 -20.62 5.55 28.70
CA HIS A 127 -20.69 6.47 27.55
C HIS A 127 -22.11 6.79 27.08
N ALA A 128 -23.14 6.09 27.58
CA ALA A 128 -24.54 6.37 27.27
C ALA A 128 -25.02 7.76 27.75
N ASP A 129 -24.45 8.25 28.86
CA ASP A 129 -24.75 9.57 29.43
C ASP A 129 -23.88 10.71 28.85
N ASN A 130 -23.05 10.43 27.83
CA ASN A 130 -22.24 11.45 27.17
C ASN A 130 -23.11 12.40 26.33
N PRO A 131 -23.19 13.70 26.65
CA PRO A 131 -24.00 14.66 25.90
C PRO A 131 -23.55 14.86 24.44
N ASN A 132 -22.33 14.44 24.09
CA ASN A 132 -21.79 14.49 22.73
C ASN A 132 -21.96 13.16 21.95
N ASN A 133 -22.74 12.21 22.48
CA ASN A 133 -23.04 10.97 21.77
C ASN A 133 -23.86 11.28 20.49
N PRO A 134 -23.38 10.94 19.28
CA PRO A 134 -24.07 11.22 18.02
C PRO A 134 -25.47 10.60 17.93
N ASN A 135 -25.76 9.55 18.73
CA ASN A 135 -27.10 8.96 18.82
C ASN A 135 -28.08 9.80 19.65
N ASN A 136 -27.61 10.68 20.54
CA ASN A 136 -28.44 11.59 21.33
C ASN A 136 -28.77 12.91 20.62
N LEU A 137 -28.08 13.27 19.53
CA LEU A 137 -28.28 14.53 18.80
C LEU A 137 -29.52 14.55 17.87
N LYS A 138 -30.40 13.54 17.89
CA LYS A 138 -31.60 13.48 17.03
C LYS A 138 -32.92 13.64 17.78
N ARG A 139 -33.12 14.76 18.49
CA ARG A 139 -34.47 15.25 18.80
C ARG A 139 -34.72 16.50 17.95
N PRO A 140 -35.63 16.46 16.95
CA PRO A 140 -36.01 17.68 16.25
C PRO A 140 -36.75 18.58 17.25
N MET A 141 -36.24 19.80 17.42
CA MET A 141 -36.96 20.92 18.04
C MET A 141 -38.20 21.17 17.16
N ALA A 142 -39.36 20.71 17.62
CA ALA A 142 -40.64 21.10 17.06
C ALA A 142 -40.99 22.47 17.67
N ASP A 143 -40.68 23.54 16.96
CA ASP A 143 -41.16 24.88 17.28
C ASP A 143 -42.38 25.24 16.44
N LYS A 144 -43.27 25.99 17.11
CA LYS A 144 -44.67 26.32 16.83
C LYS A 144 -44.91 27.22 15.63
#